data_AF-M6VWG5-F1
#
_entry.id   AF-M6VWG5-F1
#
_cell.length_a   1.000
_cell.length_b   1.000
_cell.length_c   1.000
_cell.angle_alpha   90.00
_cell.angle_beta   90.00
_cell.angle_gamma   90.00
#
_symmetry.space_group_name_H-M   'P 1'
#
loop_
_entity.id
_entity.type
_entity.pdbx_description
1 polymer ?
#
loop_
_entity_poly.entity_id
_entity_poly.type
_entity_poly.pdbx_seq_one_letter_code
_entity_poly.pdbx_strand_id
1 'polypeptide(L)'
;MRVQIDNMQNPSGWNVQVQNANDLYTLTGVDYEECRASYIPGQIQAELPAGAILTKDFNQIHLDGSKWISFTIGLAYYQNPNMTFTLYSNGNKKTFIFEVQQKYTTYRFINPFETIDRVEFTSIGLIQFVITDLIAYTNDYPADIYAAMIPLIQKSVSQLPKQIVGTATVRAGDSSIQFAELCFAERYAVIEFNGEIHHIAAKNTTGENFKLTFTNLFDGQVIKSSAVNTQVFQKIPVLANPVSTESVRPGIGLHGGYEFERVPERSFVSDEIICSDTDENYYIRRSEGILRFKPVIHGLYKNYENLGRLSKIFQQFEGNDHPIWVNGRRVIISFGQVALIKFEEDDGELQLPCEIELGVYNEWETEIKTNLNYQINSIPVQNPS
;
A
#
# COMPACT_ATOMS: atom_id res chain seq x y z
N MET A 1 13.01 -2.29 6.21
CA MET A 1 13.48 -2.37 4.81
C MET A 1 12.49 -3.25 4.07
N ARG A 2 12.06 -2.86 2.86
CA ARG A 2 11.08 -3.61 2.05
C ARG A 2 11.62 -3.77 0.63
N VAL A 3 11.46 -4.97 0.09
CA VAL A 3 11.73 -5.34 -1.30
C VAL A 3 10.44 -5.89 -1.89
N GLN A 4 10.01 -5.33 -3.02
CA GLN A 4 8.90 -5.89 -3.79
C GLN A 4 9.43 -7.07 -4.62
N ILE A 5 8.90 -8.28 -4.42
CA ILE A 5 9.26 -9.44 -5.24
C ILE A 5 8.39 -9.47 -6.49
N ASP A 6 7.07 -9.46 -6.30
CA ASP A 6 6.11 -9.37 -7.38
C ASP A 6 4.90 -8.59 -6.92
N ASN A 7 4.45 -7.63 -7.73
CA ASN A 7 3.24 -6.87 -7.42
C ASN A 7 1.97 -7.70 -7.65
N MET A 8 2.05 -8.94 -8.14
CA MET A 8 0.89 -9.77 -8.52
C MET A 8 -0.08 -9.07 -9.49
N GLN A 9 0.37 -8.02 -10.21
CA GLN A 9 -0.43 -7.33 -11.21
C GLN A 9 -0.20 -8.02 -12.54
N ASN A 10 -1.30 -8.46 -13.15
CA ASN A 10 -1.33 -9.12 -14.45
C ASN A 10 -0.75 -10.57 -14.40
N PRO A 11 -1.50 -11.57 -14.87
CA PRO A 11 -0.99 -12.94 -14.99
C PRO A 11 0.18 -13.07 -15.97
N SER A 12 0.56 -12.02 -16.69
CA SER A 12 1.77 -11.98 -17.51
C SER A 12 3.02 -12.40 -16.73
N GLY A 13 3.68 -13.46 -17.20
CA GLY A 13 4.87 -14.05 -16.58
C GLY A 13 4.56 -15.12 -15.53
N TRP A 14 3.30 -15.28 -15.12
CA TRP A 14 2.83 -16.40 -14.32
C TRP A 14 2.37 -17.54 -15.24
N ASN A 15 2.80 -18.75 -14.94
CA ASN A 15 2.44 -19.96 -15.69
C ASN A 15 1.76 -20.96 -14.76
N VAL A 16 0.75 -21.68 -15.27
CA VAL A 16 0.13 -22.80 -14.56
C VAL A 16 0.52 -24.10 -15.23
N GLN A 17 1.04 -25.03 -14.45
CA GLN A 17 1.28 -26.41 -14.86
C GLN A 17 0.23 -27.30 -14.19
N VAL A 18 -0.54 -28.04 -14.98
CA VAL A 18 -1.53 -29.00 -14.50
C VAL A 18 -1.04 -30.43 -14.68
N GLN A 19 -1.45 -31.34 -13.80
CA GLN A 19 -1.05 -32.74 -13.90
C GLN A 19 -1.75 -33.45 -15.07
N ASN A 20 -3.02 -33.16 -15.32
CA ASN A 20 -3.74 -33.64 -16.50
C ASN A 20 -4.05 -32.49 -17.44
N ALA A 21 -3.77 -32.66 -18.74
CA ALA A 21 -4.01 -31.63 -19.75
C ALA A 21 -5.49 -31.24 -19.92
N ASN A 22 -6.42 -32.04 -19.39
CA ASN A 22 -7.85 -31.77 -19.41
C ASN A 22 -8.35 -31.03 -18.14
N ASP A 23 -7.49 -30.86 -17.13
CA ASP A 23 -7.88 -30.13 -15.92
C ASP A 23 -8.02 -28.64 -16.26
N LEU A 24 -9.18 -28.09 -15.96
CA LEU A 24 -9.46 -26.68 -16.17
C LEU A 24 -8.79 -25.87 -15.05
N TYR A 25 -8.17 -24.75 -15.44
CA TYR A 25 -7.66 -23.75 -14.52
C TYR A 25 -8.02 -22.36 -15.04
N THR A 26 -8.08 -21.38 -14.14
CA THR A 26 -8.19 -19.97 -14.51
C THR A 26 -7.06 -19.19 -13.88
N LEU A 27 -6.54 -18.20 -14.61
CA LEU A 27 -5.53 -17.28 -14.13
C LEU A 27 -5.79 -15.91 -14.73
N THR A 28 -6.25 -14.97 -13.90
CA THR A 28 -6.69 -13.65 -14.34
C THR A 28 -6.18 -12.57 -13.41
N GLY A 29 -6.04 -11.35 -13.95
CA GLY A 29 -5.85 -10.17 -13.12
C GLY A 29 -7.19 -9.77 -12.53
N VAL A 30 -7.21 -9.48 -11.24
CA VAL A 30 -8.42 -9.05 -10.54
C VAL A 30 -8.72 -7.58 -10.84
N ASP A 31 -9.96 -7.30 -11.24
CA ASP A 31 -10.56 -5.96 -11.23
C ASP A 31 -11.82 -5.96 -10.35
N TYR A 32 -11.65 -6.24 -9.06
CA TYR A 32 -12.76 -6.48 -8.14
C TYR A 32 -13.01 -5.27 -7.26
N GLU A 33 -14.26 -4.81 -7.15
CA GLU A 33 -14.62 -3.58 -6.41
C GLU A 33 -14.28 -3.63 -4.92
N GLU A 34 -14.35 -4.81 -4.30
CA GLU A 34 -14.01 -4.99 -2.87
C GLU A 34 -12.48 -5.02 -2.67
N CYS A 35 -11.72 -5.37 -3.71
CA CYS A 35 -10.27 -5.19 -3.77
C CYS A 35 -9.87 -3.76 -4.13
N ARG A 36 -10.70 -3.04 -4.93
CA ARG A 36 -10.57 -1.59 -5.14
C ARG A 36 -10.79 -0.80 -3.85
N ALA A 37 -11.54 -1.35 -2.88
CA ALA A 37 -11.72 -0.81 -1.54
C ALA A 37 -10.57 -1.14 -0.59
N SER A 38 -9.69 -2.08 -0.95
CA SER A 38 -8.49 -2.43 -0.18
C SER A 38 -7.18 -2.04 -0.87
N TYR A 39 -7.23 -1.31 -1.99
CA TYR A 39 -6.13 -0.47 -2.52
C TYR A 39 -4.80 -1.18 -2.82
N ILE A 40 -4.78 -2.49 -3.04
CA ILE A 40 -3.60 -3.16 -3.64
C ILE A 40 -3.76 -3.08 -5.15
N PRO A 41 -2.92 -2.33 -5.87
CA PRO A 41 -2.90 -2.45 -7.30
C PRO A 41 -2.38 -3.85 -7.66
N GLY A 42 -3.20 -4.57 -8.45
CA GLY A 42 -2.89 -5.82 -9.11
C GLY A 42 -2.79 -7.06 -8.24
N GLN A 43 -3.82 -7.88 -8.36
CA GLN A 43 -3.89 -9.17 -7.70
C GLN A 43 -4.10 -10.22 -8.77
N ILE A 44 -3.64 -11.42 -8.49
CA ILE A 44 -3.93 -12.58 -9.31
C ILE A 44 -5.08 -13.33 -8.67
N GLN A 45 -6.09 -13.62 -9.49
CA GLN A 45 -7.10 -14.62 -9.17
C GLN A 45 -6.77 -15.88 -9.94
N ALA A 46 -6.70 -16.98 -9.20
CA ALA A 46 -6.43 -18.29 -9.75
C ALA A 46 -7.48 -19.29 -9.30
N GLU A 47 -7.90 -20.15 -10.21
CA GLU A 47 -8.58 -21.40 -9.90
C GLU A 47 -7.65 -22.52 -10.33
N LEU A 48 -7.12 -23.24 -9.35
CA LEU A 48 -6.11 -24.28 -9.52
C LEU A 48 -6.72 -25.64 -9.16
N PRO A 49 -6.74 -26.61 -10.09
CA PRO A 49 -7.14 -27.98 -9.77
C PRO A 49 -6.12 -28.64 -8.83
N ALA A 50 -6.45 -29.80 -8.28
CA ALA A 50 -5.55 -30.51 -7.38
C ALA A 50 -4.20 -30.83 -8.05
N GLY A 51 -3.10 -30.52 -7.37
CA GLY A 51 -1.74 -30.75 -7.86
C GLY A 51 -1.23 -29.77 -8.91
N ALA A 52 -2.00 -28.71 -9.23
CA ALA A 52 -1.54 -27.67 -10.14
C ALA A 52 -0.49 -26.76 -9.50
N ILE A 53 0.46 -26.31 -10.32
CA ILE A 53 1.59 -25.48 -9.91
C ILE A 53 1.49 -24.13 -10.62
N LEU A 54 1.31 -23.06 -9.86
CA LEU A 54 1.40 -21.68 -10.33
C LEU A 54 2.82 -21.16 -10.07
N THR A 55 3.54 -20.80 -11.14
CA THR A 55 4.97 -20.46 -11.07
C THR A 55 5.29 -19.14 -11.77
N LYS A 56 6.33 -18.45 -11.29
CA LYS A 56 6.93 -17.29 -11.94
C LYS A 56 8.44 -17.29 -11.75
N ASP A 57 9.14 -17.09 -12.86
CA ASP A 57 10.58 -16.91 -12.91
C ASP A 57 10.94 -15.42 -12.88
N PHE A 58 12.08 -15.10 -12.28
CA PHE A 58 12.62 -13.75 -12.14
C PHE A 58 14.07 -13.71 -12.59
N ASN A 59 14.50 -12.54 -13.06
CA ASN A 59 15.91 -12.25 -13.26
C ASN A 59 16.56 -11.90 -11.90
N GLN A 60 16.71 -12.91 -11.04
CA GLN A 60 17.33 -12.88 -9.70
C GLN A 60 17.09 -11.59 -8.89
N ILE A 61 16.14 -11.64 -7.97
CA ILE A 61 15.81 -10.53 -7.08
C ILE A 61 16.68 -10.62 -5.83
N HIS A 62 17.40 -9.53 -5.53
CA HIS A 62 18.16 -9.39 -4.29
C HIS A 62 17.25 -9.00 -3.14
N LEU A 63 17.36 -9.71 -2.02
CA LEU A 63 16.53 -9.59 -0.83
C LEU A 63 17.29 -9.03 0.37
N ASP A 64 18.38 -8.29 0.12
CA ASP A 64 19.38 -7.87 1.11
C ASP A 64 18.76 -7.45 2.44
N GLY A 65 19.11 -8.12 3.53
CA GLY A 65 18.67 -7.78 4.89
C GLY A 65 17.18 -7.97 5.17
N SER A 66 16.40 -8.60 4.28
CA SER A 66 15.00 -8.93 4.54
C SER A 66 14.87 -10.22 5.36
N LYS A 67 14.09 -10.16 6.45
CA LYS A 67 13.86 -11.30 7.34
C LYS A 67 12.67 -12.17 6.89
N TRP A 68 11.72 -11.55 6.21
CA TRP A 68 10.40 -12.14 5.96
C TRP A 68 10.03 -12.08 4.50
N ILE A 69 9.35 -13.11 4.02
CA ILE A 69 8.58 -13.09 2.79
C ILE A 69 7.10 -13.19 3.16
N SER A 70 6.25 -12.38 2.55
CA SER A 70 4.82 -12.43 2.82
C SER A 70 3.98 -12.15 1.59
N PHE A 71 2.78 -12.71 1.63
CA PHE A 71 1.68 -12.44 0.72
C PHE A 71 0.37 -12.67 1.49
N THR A 72 -0.73 -12.22 0.92
CA THR A 72 -2.06 -12.50 1.49
C THR A 72 -2.92 -13.22 0.49
N ILE A 73 -3.65 -14.21 0.98
CA ILE A 73 -4.68 -14.89 0.21
C ILE A 73 -6.04 -14.44 0.72
N GLY A 74 -6.92 -14.04 -0.19
CA GLY A 74 -8.32 -13.70 0.06
C GLY A 74 -9.27 -14.54 -0.80
N LEU A 75 -10.54 -14.59 -0.38
CA LEU A 75 -11.65 -15.23 -1.10
C LEU A 75 -11.29 -16.63 -1.62
N ALA A 76 -11.14 -17.57 -0.70
CA ALA A 76 -10.78 -18.94 -1.03
C ALA A 76 -11.99 -19.88 -1.03
N TYR A 77 -12.27 -20.56 -2.14
CA TYR A 77 -13.06 -21.81 -2.15
C TYR A 77 -12.09 -22.98 -2.27
N TYR A 78 -12.25 -24.01 -1.44
CA TYR A 78 -11.35 -25.16 -1.47
C TYR A 78 -12.03 -26.48 -1.09
N GLN A 79 -11.54 -27.58 -1.67
CA GLN A 79 -11.88 -28.94 -1.25
C GLN A 79 -10.81 -29.57 -0.34
N ASN A 80 -9.61 -28.97 -0.31
CA ASN A 80 -8.55 -29.23 0.67
C ASN A 80 -7.80 -27.92 0.89
N PRO A 81 -7.74 -27.38 2.12
CA PRO A 81 -7.18 -26.06 2.36
C PRO A 81 -5.65 -26.02 2.25
N ASN A 82 -4.97 -27.17 2.19
CA ASN A 82 -3.51 -27.18 2.20
C ASN A 82 -2.92 -26.74 0.85
N MET A 83 -1.93 -25.85 0.93
CA MET A 83 -1.11 -25.42 -0.19
C MET A 83 0.37 -25.49 0.18
N THR A 84 1.23 -25.49 -0.84
CA THR A 84 2.66 -25.29 -0.63
C THR A 84 3.16 -24.05 -1.33
N PHE A 85 4.04 -23.31 -0.68
CA PHE A 85 4.80 -22.20 -1.25
C PHE A 85 6.28 -22.58 -1.32
N THR A 86 6.86 -22.57 -2.52
CA THR A 86 8.27 -22.91 -2.73
C THR A 86 9.03 -21.71 -3.27
N LEU A 87 10.17 -21.44 -2.64
CA LEU A 87 11.14 -20.44 -3.07
C LEU A 87 12.33 -21.13 -3.70
N TYR A 88 12.88 -20.54 -4.76
CA TYR A 88 14.08 -21.00 -5.44
C TYR A 88 15.16 -19.91 -5.43
N SER A 89 16.41 -20.37 -5.32
CA SER A 89 17.60 -19.52 -5.40
C SER A 89 18.80 -20.32 -5.91
N ASN A 90 19.25 -20.03 -7.14
CA ASN A 90 20.42 -20.64 -7.78
C ASN A 90 20.40 -22.18 -7.73
N GLY A 91 19.23 -22.77 -8.00
CA GLY A 91 19.02 -24.23 -7.97
C GLY A 91 18.73 -24.84 -6.60
N ASN A 92 18.88 -24.08 -5.50
CA ASN A 92 18.38 -24.48 -4.19
C ASN A 92 16.89 -24.16 -4.07
N LYS A 93 16.19 -24.87 -3.17
CA LYS A 93 14.78 -24.59 -2.88
C LYS A 93 14.42 -24.79 -1.42
N LYS A 94 13.42 -24.06 -0.95
CA LYS A 94 12.75 -24.28 0.35
C LYS A 94 11.25 -24.25 0.14
N THR A 95 10.56 -25.27 0.65
CA THR A 95 9.11 -25.42 0.53
C THR A 95 8.46 -25.29 1.90
N PHE A 96 7.40 -24.50 1.96
CA PHE A 96 6.55 -24.30 3.12
C PHE A 96 5.15 -24.82 2.82
N ILE A 97 4.55 -25.54 3.76
CA ILE A 97 3.21 -26.10 3.66
C ILE A 97 2.31 -25.32 4.61
N PHE A 98 1.19 -24.76 4.12
CA PHE A 98 0.31 -23.92 4.92
C PHE A 98 -1.17 -24.16 4.60
N GLU A 99 -2.05 -23.84 5.55
CA GLU A 99 -3.49 -23.99 5.41
C GLU A 99 -4.16 -22.67 4.97
N VAL A 100 -4.87 -22.71 3.84
CA VAL A 100 -5.63 -21.57 3.32
C VAL A 100 -6.93 -21.39 4.09
N GLN A 101 -7.20 -20.15 4.49
CA GLN A 101 -8.39 -19.78 5.27
C GLN A 101 -9.48 -19.15 4.38
N GLN A 102 -10.76 -19.36 4.70
CA GLN A 102 -11.91 -18.70 4.06
C GLN A 102 -12.08 -17.23 4.48
N LYS A 103 -10.98 -16.49 4.60
CA LYS A 103 -10.91 -15.07 4.93
C LYS A 103 -9.57 -14.52 4.45
N TYR A 104 -9.47 -13.20 4.27
CA TYR A 104 -8.19 -12.57 3.99
C TYR A 104 -7.18 -12.89 5.11
N THR A 105 -6.16 -13.66 4.76
CA THR A 105 -5.15 -14.14 5.70
C THR A 105 -3.76 -13.89 5.15
N THR A 106 -2.97 -13.15 5.92
CA THR A 106 -1.57 -12.89 5.58
C THR A 106 -0.71 -14.06 6.00
N TYR A 107 -0.05 -14.65 5.01
CA TYR A 107 0.95 -15.68 5.18
C TYR A 107 2.33 -15.03 5.17
N ARG A 108 3.14 -15.41 6.14
CA ARG A 108 4.49 -14.91 6.33
C ARG A 108 5.38 -16.13 6.44
N PHE A 109 6.57 -16.06 5.87
CA PHE A 109 7.56 -17.13 5.89
C PHE A 109 8.91 -16.52 6.23
N ILE A 110 9.74 -17.26 6.96
CA ILE A 110 11.14 -16.85 7.14
C ILE A 110 11.81 -16.85 5.77
N ASN A 111 12.49 -15.75 5.43
CA ASN A 111 13.23 -15.69 4.19
C ASN A 111 14.46 -16.62 4.30
N PRO A 112 14.56 -17.69 3.48
CA PRO A 112 15.68 -18.62 3.57
C PRO A 112 16.88 -18.21 2.69
N PHE A 113 16.73 -17.22 1.81
CA PHE A 113 17.71 -16.88 0.78
C PHE A 113 17.99 -15.38 0.69
N GLU A 114 19.22 -15.02 0.30
CA GLU A 114 19.56 -13.63 -0.02
C GLU A 114 19.08 -13.20 -1.41
N THR A 115 18.75 -14.17 -2.27
CA THR A 115 18.22 -13.91 -3.62
C THR A 115 17.09 -14.89 -3.97
N ILE A 116 16.16 -14.48 -4.81
CA ILE A 116 15.10 -15.34 -5.39
C ILE A 116 15.18 -15.29 -6.91
N ASP A 117 15.18 -16.46 -7.55
CA ASP A 117 15.05 -16.58 -9.02
C ASP A 117 13.72 -17.16 -9.47
N ARG A 118 12.98 -17.88 -8.62
CA ARG A 118 11.65 -18.40 -8.92
C ARG A 118 10.80 -18.59 -7.67
N VAL A 119 9.48 -18.46 -7.83
CA VAL A 119 8.50 -18.87 -6.81
C VAL A 119 7.43 -19.79 -7.39
N GLU A 120 6.89 -20.66 -6.53
CA GLU A 120 5.84 -21.61 -6.88
C GLU A 120 4.77 -21.71 -5.78
N PHE A 121 3.51 -21.74 -6.20
CA PHE A 121 2.36 -22.12 -5.38
C PHE A 121 1.80 -23.42 -5.90
N THR A 122 1.68 -24.44 -5.06
CA THR A 122 1.06 -25.73 -5.43
C THR A 122 -0.18 -25.96 -4.59
N SER A 123 -1.28 -26.31 -5.23
CA SER A 123 -2.54 -26.67 -4.59
C SER A 123 -2.58 -28.18 -4.31
N ILE A 124 -2.95 -28.60 -3.09
CA ILE A 124 -3.11 -30.03 -2.80
C ILE A 124 -4.51 -30.52 -3.21
N GLY A 125 -5.53 -29.66 -3.12
CA GLY A 125 -6.86 -29.89 -3.67
C GLY A 125 -7.27 -28.80 -4.65
N LEU A 126 -8.50 -28.87 -5.16
CA LEU A 126 -9.08 -27.75 -5.90
C LEU A 126 -9.13 -26.52 -5.00
N ILE A 127 -8.57 -25.40 -5.48
CA ILE A 127 -8.63 -24.12 -4.80
C ILE A 127 -8.88 -22.98 -5.78
N GLN A 128 -9.80 -22.10 -5.44
CA GLN A 128 -9.98 -20.81 -6.08
C GLN A 128 -9.59 -19.73 -5.08
N PHE A 129 -8.72 -18.79 -5.44
CA PHE A 129 -8.24 -17.77 -4.51
C PHE A 129 -7.80 -16.48 -5.21
N VAL A 130 -7.71 -15.41 -4.43
CA VAL A 130 -7.05 -14.15 -4.80
C VAL A 130 -5.78 -14.02 -3.99
N ILE A 131 -4.64 -13.78 -4.65
CA ILE A 131 -3.36 -13.53 -3.99
C ILE A 131 -2.88 -12.10 -4.26
N THR A 132 -2.44 -11.44 -3.19
CA THR A 132 -1.92 -10.08 -3.18
C THR A 132 -0.41 -10.04 -3.37
N ASP A 133 0.17 -8.84 -3.49
CA ASP A 133 1.62 -8.56 -3.48
C ASP A 133 2.47 -9.60 -2.74
N LEU A 134 3.47 -10.12 -3.44
CA LEU A 134 4.55 -10.90 -2.86
C LEU A 134 5.70 -9.95 -2.53
N ILE A 135 6.02 -9.82 -1.25
CA ILE A 135 7.07 -8.92 -0.77
C ILE A 135 8.04 -9.62 0.15
N ALA A 136 9.25 -9.08 0.24
CA ALA A 136 10.18 -9.35 1.31
C ALA A 136 10.40 -8.10 2.16
N TYR A 137 10.55 -8.24 3.48
CA TYR A 137 10.77 -7.09 4.35
C TYR A 137 11.40 -7.43 5.70
N THR A 138 11.85 -6.38 6.37
CA THR A 138 12.27 -6.33 7.77
C THR A 138 11.41 -5.30 8.49
N ASN A 139 11.05 -5.59 9.74
CA ASN A 139 10.08 -4.83 10.55
C ASN A 139 10.48 -3.35 10.69
N ASP A 140 10.00 -2.50 9.80
CA ASP A 140 9.94 -1.04 9.95
C ASP A 140 8.47 -0.66 9.74
N TYR A 141 7.86 0.12 10.64
CA TYR A 141 6.39 0.26 10.67
C TYR A 141 5.87 1.65 10.24
N PRO A 142 6.42 2.79 10.72
CA PRO A 142 5.81 4.09 10.42
C PRO A 142 5.90 4.53 8.96
N ALA A 143 7.05 4.32 8.32
CA ALA A 143 7.25 4.69 6.91
C ALA A 143 6.37 3.86 5.97
N ASP A 144 6.19 2.57 6.27
CA ASP A 144 5.38 1.65 5.48
C ASP A 144 3.88 1.90 5.66
N ILE A 145 3.44 2.34 6.85
CA ILE A 145 2.08 2.86 7.08
C ILE A 145 1.80 4.05 6.16
N TYR A 146 2.68 5.05 6.14
CA TYR A 146 2.49 6.21 5.28
C TYR A 146 2.52 5.85 3.80
N ALA A 147 3.43 4.97 3.39
CA ALA A 147 3.49 4.47 2.02
C ALA A 147 2.18 3.79 1.60
N ALA A 148 1.47 3.14 2.53
CA ALA A 148 0.15 2.57 2.30
C ALA A 148 -0.99 3.60 2.31
N MET A 149 -0.91 4.61 3.16
CA MET A 149 -1.94 5.68 3.27
C MET A 149 -1.91 6.66 2.08
N ILE A 150 -0.74 6.95 1.51
CA ILE A 150 -0.61 7.93 0.41
C ILE A 150 -1.49 7.55 -0.80
N PRO A 151 -1.41 6.32 -1.36
CA PRO A 151 -2.26 5.91 -2.49
C PRO A 151 -3.76 5.97 -2.19
N LEU A 152 -4.16 5.59 -0.97
CA LEU A 152 -5.55 5.66 -0.49
C LEU A 152 -6.10 7.08 -0.65
N ILE A 153 -5.40 8.06 -0.09
CA ILE A 153 -5.82 9.47 -0.11
C ILE A 153 -5.69 10.06 -1.52
N GLN A 154 -4.62 9.73 -2.25
CA GLN A 154 -4.36 10.24 -3.59
C GLN A 154 -5.46 9.84 -4.58
N LYS A 155 -6.11 8.68 -4.40
CA LYS A 155 -7.27 8.28 -5.20
C LYS A 155 -8.45 9.23 -4.99
N SER A 156 -8.80 9.53 -3.74
CA SER A 156 -9.86 10.48 -3.41
C SER A 156 -9.58 11.87 -3.96
N VAL A 157 -8.30 12.31 -3.96
CA VAL A 157 -7.88 13.53 -4.65
C VAL A 157 -8.12 13.44 -6.15
N SER A 158 -7.74 12.33 -6.80
CA SER A 158 -7.83 12.14 -8.25
C SER A 158 -9.27 12.06 -8.79
N GLN A 159 -10.23 11.70 -7.94
CA GLN A 159 -11.65 11.66 -8.28
C GLN A 159 -12.29 13.06 -8.32
N LEU A 160 -11.65 14.06 -7.70
CA LEU A 160 -12.13 15.43 -7.82
C LEU A 160 -11.81 16.00 -9.20
N PRO A 161 -12.70 16.81 -9.79
CA PRO A 161 -12.40 17.55 -11.01
C PRO A 161 -11.09 18.34 -10.87
N LYS A 162 -10.21 18.25 -11.87
CA LYS A 162 -9.00 19.07 -11.91
C LYS A 162 -9.40 20.54 -12.03
N GLN A 163 -8.84 21.38 -11.16
CA GLN A 163 -9.08 22.83 -11.18
C GLN A 163 -8.07 23.48 -12.13
N ILE A 164 -8.57 24.08 -13.21
CA ILE A 164 -7.73 24.85 -14.14
C ILE A 164 -7.36 26.16 -13.46
N VAL A 165 -6.06 26.48 -13.42
CA VAL A 165 -5.57 27.76 -12.89
C VAL A 165 -5.25 28.78 -13.98
N GLY A 166 -5.14 28.32 -15.24
CA GLY A 166 -4.94 29.15 -16.41
C GLY A 166 -4.38 28.35 -17.59
N THR A 167 -4.05 29.06 -18.66
CA THR A 167 -3.35 28.53 -19.84
C THR A 167 -2.01 29.23 -20.01
N ALA A 168 -1.00 28.47 -20.42
CA ALA A 168 0.36 28.98 -20.54
C ALA A 168 1.07 28.43 -21.77
N THR A 169 2.07 29.18 -22.21
CA THR A 169 3.10 28.67 -23.13
C THR A 169 4.39 28.58 -22.35
N VAL A 170 5.01 27.41 -22.34
CA VAL A 170 6.21 27.07 -21.58
C VAL A 170 7.30 26.58 -22.50
N ARG A 171 8.56 26.88 -22.18
CA ARG A 171 9.72 26.37 -22.90
C ARG A 171 10.63 25.61 -21.94
N ALA A 172 11.13 24.48 -22.40
CA ALA A 172 12.14 23.72 -21.66
C ALA A 172 13.36 24.60 -21.37
N GLY A 173 13.86 24.55 -20.14
CA GLY A 173 14.95 25.39 -19.65
C GLY A 173 14.50 26.68 -18.95
N ASP A 174 13.24 27.09 -19.09
CA ASP A 174 12.73 28.26 -18.38
C ASP A 174 12.60 27.97 -16.87
N SER A 175 12.88 28.97 -16.03
CA SER A 175 12.71 28.90 -14.57
C SER A 175 11.37 29.48 -14.07
N SER A 176 10.48 29.77 -15.01
CA SER A 176 9.21 30.42 -14.75
C SER A 176 8.19 30.15 -15.82
N ILE A 177 6.92 30.13 -15.44
CA ILE A 177 5.78 30.03 -16.33
C ILE A 177 5.06 31.37 -16.40
N GLN A 178 4.64 31.76 -17.61
CA GLN A 178 3.86 32.98 -17.83
C GLN A 178 2.46 32.64 -18.35
N PHE A 179 1.47 33.28 -17.76
CA PHE A 179 0.06 33.16 -18.14
C PHE A 179 -0.36 34.36 -18.98
N ALA A 180 -1.12 34.10 -20.05
CA ALA A 180 -1.51 35.11 -21.01
C ALA A 180 -2.68 36.00 -20.55
N GLU A 181 -3.56 35.50 -19.67
CA GLU A 181 -4.79 36.21 -19.29
C GLU A 181 -5.07 36.13 -17.77
N LEU A 182 -5.23 34.92 -17.23
CA LEU A 182 -5.62 34.71 -15.83
C LEU A 182 -4.74 33.64 -15.17
N CYS A 183 -4.38 33.88 -13.91
CA CYS A 183 -3.66 32.93 -13.06
C CYS A 183 -4.29 32.88 -11.67
N PHE A 184 -5.10 31.85 -11.42
CA PHE A 184 -5.73 31.60 -10.12
C PHE A 184 -4.85 30.80 -9.15
N ALA A 185 -3.66 30.39 -9.58
CA ALA A 185 -2.71 29.73 -8.69
C ALA A 185 -2.13 30.72 -7.68
N GLU A 186 -1.91 30.23 -6.46
CA GLU A 186 -1.37 31.00 -5.35
C GLU A 186 0.08 30.63 -5.05
N ARG A 187 0.82 31.56 -4.43
CA ARG A 187 2.12 31.21 -3.82
C ARG A 187 1.92 30.04 -2.87
N TYR A 188 2.85 29.08 -2.88
CA TYR A 188 2.83 27.85 -2.09
C TYR A 188 1.88 26.76 -2.60
N ALA A 189 1.14 26.99 -3.69
CA ALA A 189 0.38 25.93 -4.34
C ALA A 189 1.27 25.07 -5.24
N VAL A 190 0.79 23.86 -5.54
CA VAL A 190 1.39 22.97 -6.52
C VAL A 190 0.55 22.98 -7.79
N ILE A 191 1.22 23.02 -8.93
CA ILE A 191 0.58 22.98 -10.25
C ILE A 191 1.10 21.80 -11.06
N GLU A 192 0.26 21.33 -11.97
CA GLU A 192 0.56 20.27 -12.94
C GLU A 192 0.27 20.77 -14.36
N PHE A 193 1.23 20.58 -15.27
CA PHE A 193 1.04 20.81 -16.70
C PHE A 193 1.98 19.90 -17.49
N ASN A 194 1.52 19.39 -18.63
CA ASN A 194 2.30 18.51 -19.51
C ASN A 194 2.99 17.30 -18.80
N GLY A 195 2.38 16.78 -17.73
CA GLY A 195 2.94 15.69 -16.92
C GLY A 195 3.98 16.11 -15.89
N GLU A 196 4.36 17.40 -15.84
CA GLU A 196 5.28 17.97 -14.85
C GLU A 196 4.51 18.57 -13.67
N ILE A 197 5.10 18.49 -12.49
CA ILE A 197 4.56 18.96 -11.20
C ILE A 197 5.55 19.95 -10.60
N HIS A 198 5.11 21.18 -10.38
CA HIS A 198 5.96 22.22 -9.79
C HIS A 198 5.30 22.87 -8.58
N HIS A 199 6.13 23.23 -7.60
CA HIS A 199 5.72 23.98 -6.42
C HIS A 199 6.07 25.46 -6.56
N ILE A 200 5.08 26.32 -6.36
CA ILE A 200 5.20 27.76 -6.62
C ILE A 200 5.93 28.47 -5.47
N ALA A 201 7.10 29.01 -5.79
CA ALA A 201 7.90 29.82 -4.87
C ALA A 201 7.35 31.25 -4.72
N ALA A 202 7.00 31.87 -5.86
CA ALA A 202 6.50 33.24 -5.92
C ALA A 202 5.57 33.44 -7.12
N LYS A 203 4.65 34.39 -6.97
CA LYS A 203 3.74 34.88 -8.00
C LYS A 203 4.03 36.36 -8.19
N ASN A 204 4.53 36.73 -9.37
CA ASN A 204 4.81 38.10 -9.75
C ASN A 204 3.78 38.56 -10.77
N THR A 205 3.22 39.75 -10.56
CA THR A 205 2.31 40.39 -11.51
C THR A 205 3.10 41.43 -12.30
N THR A 206 3.13 41.31 -13.62
CA THR A 206 3.82 42.25 -14.52
C THR A 206 2.87 42.71 -15.61
N GLY A 207 2.23 43.87 -15.39
CA GLY A 207 1.16 44.34 -16.27
C GLY A 207 -0.06 43.42 -16.22
N GLU A 208 -0.59 43.04 -17.38
CA GLU A 208 -1.70 42.08 -17.51
C GLU A 208 -1.26 40.60 -17.38
N ASN A 209 0.06 40.35 -17.31
CA ASN A 209 0.60 38.99 -17.25
C ASN A 209 0.92 38.56 -15.82
N PHE A 210 0.77 37.26 -15.56
CA PHE A 210 1.19 36.62 -14.32
C PHE A 210 2.39 35.71 -14.57
N LYS A 211 3.41 35.82 -13.73
CA LYS A 211 4.62 35.00 -13.79
C LYS A 211 4.78 34.22 -12.49
N LEU A 212 4.88 32.89 -12.58
CA LEU A 212 5.17 32.04 -11.44
C LEU A 212 6.60 31.51 -11.52
N THR A 213 7.30 31.48 -10.39
CA THR A 213 8.60 30.80 -10.26
C THR A 213 8.46 29.61 -9.32
N PHE A 214 9.38 28.65 -9.42
CA PHE A 214 9.27 27.37 -8.73
C PHE A 214 10.33 27.19 -7.63
N THR A 215 10.05 26.30 -6.66
CA THR A 215 11.05 25.84 -5.67
C THR A 215 11.78 24.59 -6.18
N ASN A 216 12.69 24.04 -5.37
CA ASN A 216 13.35 22.77 -5.66
C ASN A 216 12.48 21.52 -5.38
N LEU A 217 11.20 21.69 -5.00
CA LEU A 217 10.31 20.55 -4.72
C LEU A 217 9.71 19.98 -6.02
N PHE A 218 9.34 18.70 -5.99
CA PHE A 218 8.79 17.95 -7.13
C PHE A 218 9.73 17.96 -8.34
N ASP A 219 9.32 18.45 -9.50
CA ASP A 219 10.16 18.49 -10.70
C ASP A 219 11.22 19.61 -10.69
N GLY A 220 11.25 20.42 -9.62
CA GLY A 220 12.29 21.42 -9.37
C GLY A 220 12.02 22.77 -10.02
N GLN A 221 13.08 23.57 -10.16
CA GLN A 221 12.98 24.98 -10.56
C GLN A 221 12.84 25.20 -12.07
N VAL A 222 13.21 24.21 -12.88
CA VAL A 222 13.37 24.35 -14.33
C VAL A 222 12.33 23.48 -15.04
N ILE A 223 11.66 24.06 -16.04
CA ILE A 223 10.71 23.37 -16.89
C ILE A 223 11.46 22.37 -17.77
N LYS A 224 11.00 21.12 -17.80
CA LYS A 224 11.66 20.02 -18.50
C LYS A 224 11.18 19.89 -19.95
N SER A 225 9.94 20.29 -20.25
CA SER A 225 9.32 20.14 -21.56
C SER A 225 8.62 21.40 -22.06
N SER A 226 8.74 21.67 -23.37
CA SER A 226 8.07 22.80 -24.02
C SER A 226 6.63 22.45 -24.40
N ALA A 227 5.70 23.37 -24.20
CA ALA A 227 4.30 23.23 -24.62
C ALA A 227 3.68 24.60 -24.91
N VAL A 228 2.76 24.66 -25.87
CA VAL A 228 2.05 25.89 -26.27
C VAL A 228 0.59 25.75 -25.91
N ASN A 229 0.00 26.80 -25.32
CA ASN A 229 -1.40 26.81 -24.87
C ASN A 229 -1.78 25.62 -23.99
N THR A 230 -0.84 25.14 -23.16
CA THR A 230 -1.12 24.04 -22.24
C THR A 230 -2.03 24.53 -21.12
N GLN A 231 -3.03 23.72 -20.76
CA GLN A 231 -3.79 23.92 -19.53
C GLN A 231 -2.88 23.62 -18.34
N VAL A 232 -2.98 24.47 -17.33
CA VAL A 232 -2.29 24.31 -16.06
C VAL A 232 -3.33 24.02 -14.99
N PHE A 233 -3.11 22.99 -14.20
CA PHE A 233 -4.04 22.53 -13.17
C PHE A 233 -3.45 22.72 -11.79
N GLN A 234 -4.28 23.09 -10.81
CA GLN A 234 -3.91 23.02 -9.39
C GLN A 234 -3.94 21.58 -8.90
N LYS A 235 -2.85 21.15 -8.26
CA LYS A 235 -2.70 19.82 -7.68
C LYS A 235 -2.67 19.91 -6.16
N ILE A 236 -3.34 18.96 -5.50
CA ILE A 236 -3.26 18.76 -4.06
C ILE A 236 -2.35 17.54 -3.85
N PRO A 237 -1.08 17.73 -3.46
CA PRO A 237 -0.19 16.59 -3.19
C PRO A 237 -0.49 15.97 -1.83
N VAL A 238 -0.19 14.68 -1.70
CA VAL A 238 -0.17 13.95 -0.42
C VAL A 238 1.30 13.65 -0.07
N LEU A 239 1.77 14.12 1.08
CA LEU A 239 3.18 14.05 1.48
C LEU A 239 3.33 13.40 2.87
N ALA A 240 4.34 12.55 3.03
CA ALA A 240 4.71 11.98 4.32
C ALA A 240 5.60 12.95 5.11
N ASN A 241 5.24 13.18 6.38
CA ASN A 241 5.94 14.03 7.34
C ASN A 241 6.51 15.33 6.72
N PRO A 242 5.71 16.14 6.00
CA PRO A 242 6.23 17.34 5.36
C PRO A 242 6.78 18.27 6.44
N VAL A 243 8.09 18.53 6.42
CA VAL A 243 8.78 19.34 7.44
C VAL A 243 7.96 20.60 7.77
N SER A 244 7.45 20.66 9.00
CA SER A 244 6.74 21.76 9.67
C SER A 244 5.78 22.59 8.80
N THR A 245 4.62 22.05 8.38
CA THR A 245 3.31 22.75 8.10
C THR A 245 3.27 24.10 7.34
N GLU A 246 4.37 24.53 6.75
CA GLU A 246 4.56 25.72 5.94
C GLU A 246 5.38 25.33 4.72
N SER A 247 4.70 24.95 3.65
CA SER A 247 5.12 25.40 2.31
C SER A 247 4.17 24.97 1.23
N VAL A 248 3.38 23.90 1.40
CA VAL A 248 2.47 23.43 0.34
C VAL A 248 1.01 23.62 0.73
N ARG A 249 0.33 24.60 0.11
CA ARG A 249 -1.07 24.93 0.36
C ARG A 249 -1.81 25.22 -0.98
N PRO A 250 -2.85 24.45 -1.34
CA PRO A 250 -3.37 23.30 -0.61
C PRO A 250 -2.45 22.09 -0.68
N GLY A 251 -2.44 21.30 0.39
CA GLY A 251 -1.67 20.07 0.48
C GLY A 251 -2.20 19.17 1.59
N ILE A 252 -1.95 17.87 1.48
CA ILE A 252 -2.27 16.88 2.50
C ILE A 252 -0.96 16.33 3.06
N GLY A 253 -0.73 16.49 4.36
CA GLY A 253 0.40 15.94 5.09
C GLY A 253 -0.01 14.74 5.97
N LEU A 254 0.86 13.74 6.08
CA LEU A 254 0.74 12.66 7.06
C LEU A 254 1.75 12.90 8.18
N HIS A 255 1.29 13.04 9.42
CA HIS A 255 2.16 13.29 10.57
C HIS A 255 1.82 12.38 11.76
N GLY A 256 2.75 12.25 12.71
CA GLY A 256 2.56 11.43 13.91
C GLY A 256 2.58 9.93 13.66
N GLY A 257 2.21 9.10 14.65
CA GLY A 257 2.21 7.65 14.47
C GLY A 257 3.58 7.01 14.23
N TYR A 258 4.68 7.67 14.60
CA TYR A 258 6.01 7.03 14.71
C TYR A 258 6.17 6.31 16.05
N GLU A 259 5.55 6.87 17.10
CA GLU A 259 5.41 6.23 18.39
C GLU A 259 4.15 5.35 18.39
N PHE A 260 4.25 4.19 19.05
CA PHE A 260 3.14 3.26 19.19
C PHE A 260 2.74 3.11 20.66
N GLU A 261 1.46 2.87 20.87
CA GLU A 261 0.92 2.40 22.14
C GLU A 261 0.81 0.87 22.09
N ARG A 262 1.29 0.18 23.12
CA ARG A 262 1.01 -1.25 23.27
C ARG A 262 -0.43 -1.40 23.77
N VAL A 263 -1.25 -2.11 23.00
CA VAL A 263 -2.60 -2.47 23.46
C VAL A 263 -2.44 -3.56 24.53
N PRO A 264 -2.96 -3.36 25.77
CA PRO A 264 -2.86 -4.36 26.82
C PRO A 264 -3.43 -5.70 26.36
N GLU A 265 -2.74 -6.80 26.69
CA GLU A 265 -2.91 -8.22 26.25
C GLU A 265 -4.32 -8.86 26.36
N ARG A 266 -5.40 -8.11 26.57
CA ARG A 266 -6.76 -8.65 26.79
C ARG A 266 -7.53 -9.04 25.52
N SER A 267 -6.87 -9.20 24.38
CA SER A 267 -7.54 -9.65 23.15
C SER A 267 -6.74 -10.78 22.53
N PHE A 268 -7.10 -11.99 22.96
CA PHE A 268 -6.64 -13.30 22.49
C PHE A 268 -6.04 -13.32 21.08
N VAL A 269 -4.79 -13.80 20.98
CA VAL A 269 -4.31 -14.53 19.79
C VAL A 269 -3.44 -15.67 20.32
N SER A 270 -3.96 -16.90 20.24
CA SER A 270 -3.17 -18.10 20.53
C SER A 270 -1.99 -18.20 19.57
N ASP A 271 -0.92 -18.85 20.01
CA ASP A 271 0.13 -19.35 19.12
C ASP A 271 -0.51 -20.08 17.93
N GLU A 272 -0.13 -19.71 16.71
CA GLU A 272 -0.73 -20.26 15.49
C GLU A 272 0.34 -21.02 14.71
N ILE A 273 0.12 -22.31 14.44
CA ILE A 273 0.94 -23.06 13.50
C ILE A 273 0.57 -22.55 12.11
N ILE A 274 1.47 -21.81 11.46
CA ILE A 274 1.18 -21.24 10.14
C ILE A 274 1.67 -22.16 9.03
N CYS A 275 2.82 -22.81 9.24
CA CYS A 275 3.35 -23.74 8.26
C CYS A 275 4.27 -24.80 8.86
N SER A 276 4.53 -25.83 8.06
CA SER A 276 5.66 -26.76 8.24
C SER A 276 6.56 -26.72 7.02
N ASP A 277 7.84 -27.03 7.19
CA ASP A 277 8.72 -27.31 6.05
C ASP A 277 8.80 -28.82 5.76
N THR A 278 9.51 -29.15 4.68
CA THR A 278 9.80 -30.54 4.29
C THR A 278 10.68 -31.31 5.26
N ASP A 279 11.30 -30.61 6.23
CA ASP A 279 12.12 -31.19 7.29
C ASP A 279 11.28 -31.44 8.57
N GLU A 280 9.96 -31.28 8.47
CA GLU A 280 8.96 -31.42 9.54
C GLU A 280 9.17 -30.44 10.71
N ASN A 281 9.83 -29.31 10.45
CA ASN A 281 9.88 -28.21 11.39
C ASN A 281 8.54 -27.49 11.41
N TYR A 282 7.99 -27.25 12.60
CA TYR A 282 6.80 -26.43 12.75
C TYR A 282 7.19 -24.98 12.96
N TYR A 283 6.55 -24.13 12.19
CA TYR A 283 6.69 -22.68 12.27
C TYR A 283 5.47 -22.15 13.03
N ILE A 284 5.70 -21.80 14.30
CA ILE A 284 4.69 -21.25 15.20
C ILE A 284 4.80 -19.73 15.21
N ARG A 285 3.70 -19.05 14.94
CA ARG A 285 3.56 -17.60 15.09
C ARG A 285 3.07 -17.30 16.51
N ARG A 286 3.98 -16.83 17.37
CA ARG A 286 3.62 -16.33 18.70
C ARG A 286 3.20 -14.87 18.63
N SER A 287 2.07 -14.54 19.24
CA SER A 287 1.63 -13.15 19.37
C SER A 287 2.48 -12.41 20.42
N GLU A 288 3.03 -11.24 20.10
CA GLU A 288 3.64 -10.31 21.07
C GLU A 288 2.69 -9.18 21.48
N GLY A 289 1.44 -9.27 21.05
CA GLY A 289 0.43 -8.25 21.25
C GLY A 289 0.24 -7.36 20.03
N ILE A 290 -0.39 -6.21 20.26
CA ILE A 290 -0.84 -5.30 19.21
C ILE A 290 -0.21 -3.94 19.47
N LEU A 291 0.39 -3.37 18.42
CA LEU A 291 0.86 -2.00 18.42
C LEU A 291 -0.18 -1.11 17.77
N ARG A 292 -0.63 -0.10 18.49
CA ARG A 292 -1.54 0.93 17.99
C ARG A 292 -0.74 2.16 17.61
N PHE A 293 -0.80 2.54 16.34
CA PHE A 293 -0.22 3.74 15.80
C PHE A 293 -1.32 4.78 15.59
N LYS A 294 -1.01 6.06 15.92
CA LYS A 294 -1.98 7.16 15.84
C LYS A 294 -1.47 8.30 14.95
N PRO A 295 -1.44 8.11 13.62
CA PRO A 295 -1.12 9.21 12.71
C PRO A 295 -2.29 10.20 12.61
N VAL A 296 -1.99 11.40 12.14
CA VAL A 296 -2.97 12.45 11.83
C VAL A 296 -2.76 12.86 10.37
N ILE A 297 -3.87 12.99 9.63
CA ILE A 297 -3.87 13.54 8.28
C ILE A 297 -4.19 15.02 8.37
N HIS A 298 -3.32 15.85 7.79
CA HIS A 298 -3.36 17.30 7.86
C HIS A 298 -3.69 17.88 6.48
N GLY A 299 -4.85 18.48 6.31
CA GLY A 299 -5.27 19.15 5.08
C GLY A 299 -5.09 20.66 5.21
N LEU A 300 -3.98 21.20 4.70
CA LEU A 300 -3.68 22.62 4.77
C LEU A 300 -4.39 23.36 3.63
N TYR A 301 -5.11 24.44 3.94
CA TYR A 301 -5.77 25.30 2.95
C TYR A 301 -5.36 26.77 3.10
N LYS A 302 -5.61 27.54 2.04
CA LYS A 302 -5.32 28.98 1.96
C LYS A 302 -6.55 29.86 1.64
N ASN A 303 -7.66 29.22 1.27
CA ASN A 303 -8.93 29.88 0.97
C ASN A 303 -10.10 28.89 1.10
N TYR A 304 -11.32 29.42 1.11
CA TYR A 304 -12.55 28.62 1.26
C TYR A 304 -12.78 27.59 0.14
N GLU A 305 -12.32 27.85 -1.08
CA GLU A 305 -12.44 26.89 -2.18
C GLU A 305 -11.56 25.66 -1.93
N ASN A 306 -10.31 25.89 -1.53
CA ASN A 306 -9.37 24.84 -1.13
C ASN A 306 -9.89 24.07 0.09
N LEU A 307 -10.44 24.77 1.09
CA LEU A 307 -11.10 24.15 2.24
C LEU A 307 -12.22 23.21 1.77
N GLY A 308 -13.12 23.69 0.91
CA GLY A 308 -14.23 22.89 0.39
C GLY A 308 -13.76 21.64 -0.38
N ARG A 309 -12.65 21.73 -1.11
CA ARG A 309 -12.04 20.56 -1.79
C ARG A 309 -11.46 19.56 -0.79
N LEU A 310 -10.71 20.02 0.20
CA LEU A 310 -10.14 19.15 1.23
C LEU A 310 -11.22 18.51 2.10
N SER A 311 -12.28 19.25 2.47
CA SER A 311 -13.43 18.70 3.18
C SER A 311 -14.07 17.56 2.41
N LYS A 312 -14.28 17.70 1.09
CA LYS A 312 -14.81 16.62 0.24
C LYS A 312 -13.91 15.39 0.17
N ILE A 313 -12.59 15.56 0.31
CA ILE A 313 -11.65 14.44 0.38
C ILE A 313 -11.80 13.75 1.74
N PHE A 314 -11.77 14.52 2.82
CA PHE A 314 -11.75 13.97 4.19
C PHE A 314 -13.09 13.32 4.56
N GLN A 315 -14.21 13.85 4.08
CA GLN A 315 -15.55 13.27 4.25
C GLN A 315 -15.69 11.86 3.66
N GLN A 316 -14.81 11.45 2.74
CA GLN A 316 -14.82 10.07 2.22
C GLN A 316 -14.29 9.06 3.24
N PHE A 317 -13.52 9.51 4.23
CA PHE A 317 -12.87 8.67 5.23
C PHE A 317 -13.51 8.82 6.61
N GLU A 318 -14.00 10.01 6.94
CA GLU A 318 -14.54 10.36 8.25
C GLU A 318 -15.52 9.31 8.81
N GLY A 319 -15.21 8.77 10.00
CA GLY A 319 -16.05 7.81 10.69
C GLY A 319 -16.16 6.42 10.06
N ASN A 320 -15.40 6.14 9.00
CA ASN A 320 -15.38 4.84 8.34
C ASN A 320 -14.07 4.10 8.62
N ASP A 321 -14.14 2.77 8.65
CA ASP A 321 -12.97 1.90 8.65
C ASP A 321 -12.55 1.61 7.21
N HIS A 322 -11.26 1.74 6.91
CA HIS A 322 -10.73 1.38 5.60
C HIS A 322 -9.65 0.30 5.72
N PRO A 323 -9.69 -0.76 4.90
CA PRO A 323 -8.59 -1.69 4.83
C PRO A 323 -7.43 -1.08 4.04
N ILE A 324 -6.22 -1.18 4.58
CA ILE A 324 -4.96 -0.84 3.91
C ILE A 324 -3.97 -2.01 4.04
N TRP A 325 -2.88 -1.94 3.28
CA TRP A 325 -1.85 -2.97 3.26
C TRP A 325 -0.51 -2.41 3.66
N VAL A 326 -0.04 -2.85 4.82
CA VAL A 326 1.26 -2.44 5.36
C VAL A 326 2.16 -3.66 5.31
N ASN A 327 3.18 -3.63 4.45
CA ASN A 327 4.09 -4.75 4.26
C ASN A 327 3.35 -6.09 4.05
N GLY A 328 2.42 -6.11 3.08
CA GLY A 328 1.69 -7.32 2.71
C GLY A 328 0.67 -7.80 3.75
N ARG A 329 0.57 -7.11 4.89
CA ARG A 329 -0.42 -7.38 5.95
C ARG A 329 -1.66 -6.53 5.71
N ARG A 330 -2.82 -7.17 5.68
CA ARG A 330 -4.09 -6.43 5.73
C ARG A 330 -4.26 -5.85 7.12
N VAL A 331 -4.42 -4.54 7.20
CA VAL A 331 -4.80 -3.86 8.43
C VAL A 331 -5.99 -2.96 8.18
N ILE A 332 -6.66 -2.57 9.26
CA ILE A 332 -7.76 -1.63 9.23
C ILE A 332 -7.23 -0.32 9.81
N ILE A 333 -7.43 0.76 9.08
CA ILE A 333 -7.29 2.13 9.58
C ILE A 333 -8.68 2.63 9.96
N SER A 334 -8.81 3.09 11.19
CA SER A 334 -10.03 3.71 11.71
C SER A 334 -9.85 5.23 11.69
N PHE A 335 -10.79 5.93 11.09
CA PHE A 335 -10.75 7.39 10.98
C PHE A 335 -11.66 8.05 12.01
N GLY A 336 -11.14 9.06 12.70
CA GLY A 336 -11.91 9.89 13.62
C GLY A 336 -12.80 10.90 12.90
N GLN A 337 -13.23 11.91 13.65
CA GLN A 337 -13.95 13.06 13.12
C GLN A 337 -12.99 14.13 12.61
N VAL A 338 -13.39 14.84 11.56
CA VAL A 338 -12.60 15.93 11.00
C VAL A 338 -12.70 17.15 11.93
N ALA A 339 -11.55 17.65 12.37
CA ALA A 339 -11.44 18.89 13.11
C ALA A 339 -10.99 20.03 12.20
N LEU A 340 -11.66 21.19 12.28
CA LEU A 340 -11.25 22.42 11.59
C LEU A 340 -10.45 23.30 12.55
N ILE A 341 -9.20 23.57 12.19
CA ILE A 341 -8.35 24.55 12.85
C ILE A 341 -8.22 25.74 11.91
N LYS A 342 -8.60 26.92 12.38
CA LYS A 342 -8.42 28.17 11.64
C LYS A 342 -7.12 28.81 12.09
N PHE A 343 -6.31 29.30 11.16
CA PHE A 343 -5.26 30.26 11.51
C PHE A 343 -5.76 31.68 11.23
N GLU A 344 -4.88 32.62 10.88
CA GLU A 344 -5.26 34.02 10.63
C GLU A 344 -5.79 34.20 9.19
N GLU A 345 -6.76 35.11 8.98
CA GLU A 345 -7.42 35.33 7.68
C GLU A 345 -8.30 34.14 7.19
N ASP A 346 -8.06 33.66 5.96
CA ASP A 346 -8.81 32.61 5.24
C ASP A 346 -8.02 31.29 5.11
N ASP A 347 -6.94 31.15 5.89
CA ASP A 347 -6.11 29.95 5.92
C ASP A 347 -6.41 29.07 7.14
N GLY A 348 -5.88 27.86 7.10
CA GLY A 348 -6.07 26.92 8.19
C GLY A 348 -5.75 25.49 7.80
N GLU A 349 -6.27 24.60 8.62
CA GLU A 349 -6.03 23.17 8.54
C GLU A 349 -7.29 22.37 8.86
N LEU A 350 -7.50 21.29 8.12
CA LEU A 350 -8.35 20.18 8.53
C LEU A 350 -7.46 19.11 9.14
N GLN A 351 -7.81 18.59 10.31
CA GLN A 351 -7.14 17.44 10.92
C GLN A 351 -8.08 16.26 10.93
N LEU A 352 -7.61 15.12 10.44
CA LEU A 352 -8.31 13.84 10.53
C LEU A 352 -7.44 12.85 11.32
N PRO A 353 -7.74 12.65 12.61
CA PRO A 353 -7.08 11.65 13.43
C PRO A 353 -7.34 10.25 12.88
N CYS A 354 -6.33 9.40 12.92
CA CYS A 354 -6.41 8.03 12.47
C CYS A 354 -5.83 7.09 13.52
N GLU A 355 -6.37 5.88 13.62
CA GLU A 355 -5.81 4.81 14.44
C GLU A 355 -5.58 3.58 13.57
N ILE A 356 -4.42 2.93 13.74
CA ILE A 356 -4.06 1.72 13.02
C ILE A 356 -3.50 0.73 14.03
N GLU A 357 -4.11 -0.44 14.08
CA GLU A 357 -3.62 -1.55 14.90
C GLU A 357 -2.84 -2.53 14.03
N LEU A 358 -1.57 -2.71 14.38
CA LEU A 358 -0.68 -3.69 13.79
C LEU A 358 -0.40 -4.77 14.83
N GLY A 359 -0.91 -5.97 14.59
CA GLY A 359 -0.47 -7.15 15.32
C GLY A 359 1.05 -7.30 15.17
N VAL A 360 1.74 -7.39 16.31
CA VAL A 360 3.15 -7.76 16.36
C VAL A 360 3.23 -9.21 16.80
N TYR A 361 3.96 -9.97 16.00
CA TYR A 361 4.18 -11.37 16.20
C TYR A 361 5.67 -11.55 16.37
N ASN A 362 6.06 -12.28 17.43
CA ASN A 362 7.46 -12.59 17.66
C ASN A 362 7.92 -13.62 16.64
N GLU A 363 9.23 -13.81 16.66
CA GLU A 363 9.99 -14.91 16.08
C GLU A 363 9.19 -16.19 15.89
N TRP A 364 9.40 -16.81 14.73
CA TRP A 364 9.14 -18.23 14.63
C TRP A 364 10.10 -18.93 15.58
N GLU A 365 9.57 -19.59 16.58
CA GLU A 365 10.32 -20.71 17.14
C GLU A 365 10.18 -21.86 16.15
N THR A 366 11.31 -22.28 15.58
CA THR A 366 11.39 -23.59 14.94
C THR A 366 11.35 -24.61 16.07
N GLU A 367 10.18 -25.18 16.33
CA GLU A 367 10.11 -26.28 17.29
C GLU A 367 10.47 -27.58 16.55
N ILE A 368 11.73 -27.98 16.69
CA ILE A 368 12.22 -29.29 16.25
C ILE A 368 11.47 -30.34 17.07
N LYS A 369 10.97 -31.40 16.40
CA LYS A 369 10.15 -32.54 16.86
C LYS A 369 10.34 -33.09 18.29
N THR A 370 11.36 -32.72 19.04
CA THR A 370 11.71 -33.34 20.32
C THR A 370 10.93 -32.86 21.55
N ASN A 371 10.04 -31.87 21.48
CA ASN A 371 9.41 -31.32 22.71
C ASN A 371 7.90 -30.99 22.70
N LEU A 372 7.09 -31.54 21.79
CA LEU A 372 5.66 -31.22 21.78
C LEU A 372 4.82 -32.14 22.68
N ASN A 373 4.63 -31.71 23.93
CA ASN A 373 3.48 -32.02 24.78
C ASN A 373 2.47 -30.83 24.80
N TYR A 374 2.42 -30.04 23.73
CA TYR A 374 1.44 -28.95 23.60
C TYR A 374 0.06 -29.53 23.25
N GLN A 375 -0.95 -29.21 24.06
CA GLN A 375 -2.34 -29.42 23.67
C GLN A 375 -2.68 -28.47 22.52
N ILE A 376 -2.74 -29.04 21.32
CA ILE A 376 -3.23 -28.37 20.11
C ILE A 376 -4.72 -28.10 20.32
N ASN A 377 -5.10 -26.84 20.53
CA ASN A 377 -6.49 -26.45 20.37
C ASN A 377 -6.77 -26.36 18.87
N SER A 378 -7.46 -27.36 18.32
CA SER A 378 -8.06 -27.26 17.00
C SER A 378 -8.97 -26.03 16.94
N ILE A 379 -8.79 -25.19 15.93
CA ILE A 379 -9.67 -24.04 15.68
C ILE A 379 -11.09 -24.58 15.50
N PRO A 380 -12.10 -24.07 16.22
CA PRO A 380 -13.47 -24.54 16.08
C PRO A 380 -13.95 -24.29 14.65
N VAL A 381 -14.27 -25.38 13.94
CA VAL A 381 -14.94 -25.35 12.65
C VAL A 381 -16.33 -24.74 12.88
N GLN A 382 -16.54 -23.51 12.43
CA GLN A 382 -17.90 -23.00 12.30
C GLN A 382 -18.55 -23.74 11.13
N ASN A 383 -19.37 -24.75 11.46
CA ASN A 383 -20.28 -25.32 10.49
C ASN A 383 -21.27 -24.22 10.07
N PRO A 384 -21.41 -23.92 8.77
CA PRO A 384 -22.46 -23.02 8.32
C PRO A 384 -23.82 -23.66 8.65
N SER A 385 -24.63 -22.94 9.43
CA SER A 385 -26.05 -23.22 9.65
C SER A 385 -26.90 -22.82 8.46
#